data_AF-A0A0N4YVI9-F1
#
_entry.id   AF-A0A0N4YVI9-F1
#
_cell.length_a   1.000
_cell.length_b   1.000
_cell.length_c   1.000
_cell.angle_alpha   90.00
_cell.angle_beta   90.00
_cell.angle_gamma   90.00
#
_symmetry.space_group_name_H-M   'P 1'
#
loop_
_entity.id
_entity.type
_entity.pdbx_description
1 polymer ?
#
loop_
_entity_poly.entity_id
_entity_poly.type
_entity_poly.pdbx_seq_one_letter_code
_entity_poly.pdbx_strand_id
1 'polypeptide(L)'
;MDPTQDQWRMICDVIKRRELFTFFDIAYQGFASGSPDADAWAIRYFVEQGLEMFVAQSFAKNFGLYNERIGNLCVVVKDPATLPGFKSQMSLVIRANWSNPPAHGARIVHKVLTTPALRKQWDEAIKIMSSRIKEMRAALQSHLEKLQTPGTWNHITQQIGMFSYTGLSANQVDHVVKKHKVFLLKDGRISVCGLTRKNVEHVAKAIDDAVRNVPSNL
;
A
#
# COMPACT_ATOMS: atom_id res chain seq x y z
N MET A 1 -5.75 -5.17 7.40
CA MET A 1 -6.50 -3.90 7.56
C MET A 1 -5.52 -2.91 8.17
N ASP A 2 -5.50 -1.66 7.72
CA ASP A 2 -4.63 -0.63 8.32
C ASP A 2 -5.20 -0.22 9.68
N PRO A 3 -4.39 -0.12 10.76
CA PRO A 3 -4.90 0.31 12.05
C PRO A 3 -5.54 1.71 11.99
N THR A 4 -6.59 1.91 12.78
CA THR A 4 -7.15 3.26 12.99
C THR A 4 -6.14 4.15 13.71
N GLN A 5 -6.35 5.47 13.72
CA GLN A 5 -5.48 6.37 14.47
C GLN A 5 -5.39 6.01 15.96
N ASP A 6 -6.50 5.61 16.58
CA ASP A 6 -6.50 5.17 17.98
C ASP A 6 -5.71 3.88 18.19
N GLN A 7 -5.84 2.92 17.26
CA GLN A 7 -5.03 1.71 17.29
C GLN A 7 -3.54 2.01 17.09
N TRP A 8 -3.19 2.95 16.20
CA TRP A 8 -1.82 3.44 16.02
C TRP A 8 -1.26 4.11 17.28
N ARG A 9 -2.09 4.86 18.03
CA ARG A 9 -1.70 5.41 19.33
C ARG A 9 -1.35 4.30 20.32
N MET A 10 -2.22 3.29 20.44
CA MET A 10 -1.97 2.13 21.30
C MET A 10 -0.69 1.37 20.90
N ILE A 11 -0.44 1.20 19.60
CA ILE A 11 0.79 0.57 19.10
C ILE A 11 2.02 1.39 19.50
N CYS A 12 1.96 2.72 19.33
CA CYS A 12 3.03 3.63 19.74
C CYS A 12 3.33 3.52 21.25
N ASP A 13 2.29 3.43 22.08
CA ASP A 13 2.45 3.26 23.54
C ASP A 13 3.17 1.95 23.89
N VAL A 14 2.85 0.84 23.21
CA VAL A 14 3.55 -0.43 23.41
C VAL A 14 5.01 -0.32 22.97
N ILE A 15 5.28 0.30 21.82
CA ILE A 15 6.64 0.48 21.30
C ILE A 15 7.48 1.30 22.26
N LYS A 16 6.94 2.40 22.81
CA LYS A 16 7.60 3.20 23.85
C LYS A 16 7.89 2.39 25.11
N ARG A 17 6.86 1.75 25.68
CA ARG A 17 6.97 0.99 26.93
C ARG A 17 7.98 -0.16 26.84
N ARG A 18 8.16 -0.71 25.63
CA ARG A 18 9.05 -1.86 25.36
C ARG A 18 10.36 -1.45 24.71
N GLU A 19 10.62 -0.15 24.58
CA GLU A 19 11.85 0.42 24.01
C GLU A 19 12.20 -0.17 22.64
N LEU A 20 11.18 -0.39 21.80
CA LEU A 20 11.36 -1.00 20.49
C LEU A 20 11.80 0.04 19.45
N PHE A 21 12.80 -0.31 18.65
CA PHE A 21 13.19 0.48 17.49
C PHE A 21 12.22 0.27 16.33
N THR A 22 11.69 1.36 15.77
CA THR A 22 10.64 1.27 14.74
C THR A 22 11.22 1.33 13.33
N PHE A 23 10.67 0.52 12.44
CA PHE A 23 10.95 0.58 11.00
C PHE A 23 9.62 0.61 10.23
N PHE A 24 9.33 1.74 9.60
CA PHE A 24 8.19 1.89 8.68
C PHE A 24 8.57 1.57 7.24
N ASP A 25 7.70 0.84 6.53
CA ASP A 25 7.70 0.74 5.07
C ASP A 25 6.52 1.55 4.52
N ILE A 26 6.80 2.57 3.72
CA ILE A 26 5.81 3.45 3.11
C ILE A 26 5.91 3.43 1.58
N ALA A 27 5.37 2.37 0.98
CA ALA A 27 5.34 2.20 -0.47
C ALA A 27 4.09 2.77 -1.18
N TYR A 28 3.07 3.18 -0.42
CA TYR A 28 1.74 3.55 -0.95
C TYR A 28 1.27 4.95 -0.54
N GLN A 29 2.18 5.84 -0.16
CA GLN A 29 1.84 7.20 0.24
C GLN A 29 1.05 7.94 -0.85
N GLY A 30 -0.16 8.38 -0.51
CA GLY A 30 -1.14 9.01 -1.39
C GLY A 30 -2.19 8.03 -1.96
N PHE A 31 -1.89 6.73 -2.06
CA PHE A 31 -2.79 5.74 -2.67
C PHE A 31 -3.87 5.23 -1.72
N ALA A 32 -3.69 5.36 -0.40
CA ALA A 32 -4.69 4.91 0.56
C ALA A 32 -5.84 5.92 0.66
N SER A 33 -5.53 7.17 0.98
CA SER A 33 -6.54 8.20 1.17
C SER A 33 -6.77 9.11 -0.04
N GLY A 34 -5.79 9.25 -0.93
CA GLY A 34 -5.72 10.34 -1.92
C GLY A 34 -4.95 11.57 -1.41
N SER A 35 -4.38 11.51 -0.20
CA SER A 35 -3.56 12.55 0.40
C SER A 35 -2.24 11.97 0.89
N PRO A 36 -1.10 12.36 0.28
CA PRO A 36 0.21 11.95 0.78
C PRO A 36 0.47 12.33 2.25
N ASP A 37 -0.12 13.43 2.71
CA ASP A 37 0.00 13.90 4.09
C ASP A 37 -0.79 13.04 5.07
N ALA A 38 -2.03 12.69 4.73
CA ALA A 38 -2.86 11.82 5.57
C ALA A 38 -2.26 10.42 5.67
N ASP A 39 -1.72 9.90 4.56
CA ASP A 39 -1.10 8.56 4.51
C ASP A 39 0.24 8.50 5.28
N ALA A 40 0.83 9.64 5.63
CA ALA A 40 2.05 9.72 6.45
C ALA A 40 1.77 9.99 7.94
N TRP A 41 0.50 10.05 8.36
CA TRP A 41 0.11 10.45 9.71
C TRP A 41 0.75 9.59 10.80
N ALA A 42 0.75 8.25 10.66
CA ALA A 42 1.29 7.36 11.69
C ALA A 42 2.80 7.59 11.91
N ILE A 43 3.56 7.76 10.82
CA ILE A 43 4.99 8.08 10.91
C ILE A 43 5.20 9.42 11.60
N ARG A 44 4.46 10.46 11.20
CA ARG A 44 4.56 11.79 11.82
C ARG A 44 4.20 11.75 13.31
N TYR A 45 3.15 11.03 13.67
CA TYR A 45 2.77 10.82 15.05
C TYR A 45 3.91 10.16 15.84
N PHE A 46 4.57 9.12 15.32
CA PHE A 46 5.70 8.49 16.01
C PHE A 46 6.87 9.45 16.20
N VAL A 47 7.14 10.34 15.23
CA VAL A 47 8.17 11.38 15.35
C VAL A 47 7.79 12.39 16.42
N GLU A 48 6.55 12.89 16.43
CA GLU A 48 6.03 13.80 17.47
C GLU A 48 6.10 13.18 18.87
N GLN A 49 5.94 11.87 18.93
CA GLN A 49 6.07 11.08 20.14
C GLN A 49 7.52 10.84 20.57
N GLY A 50 8.51 11.38 19.84
CA GLY A 50 9.93 11.35 20.18
C GLY A 50 10.62 10.02 19.89
N LEU A 51 10.07 9.18 19.02
CA LEU A 51 10.70 7.92 18.63
C LEU A 51 11.76 8.12 17.55
N GLU A 52 12.87 7.40 17.70
CA GLU A 52 13.83 7.18 16.63
C GLU A 52 13.35 6.04 15.74
N MET A 53 13.56 6.16 14.43
CA MET A 53 13.04 5.18 13.48
C MET A 53 13.75 5.22 12.13
N PHE A 54 13.54 4.15 11.38
CA PHE A 54 13.77 4.12 9.94
C PHE A 54 12.46 4.17 9.18
N VAL A 55 12.49 4.82 8.01
CA VAL A 55 11.37 4.84 7.06
C VAL A 55 11.91 4.51 5.67
N ALA A 56 11.55 3.36 5.13
CA ALA A 56 11.79 3.01 3.73
C ALA A 56 10.64 3.54 2.87
N GLN A 57 10.92 4.53 2.03
CA GLN A 57 9.95 5.13 1.13
C GLN A 57 10.16 4.63 -0.30
N SER A 58 9.08 4.24 -0.98
CA SER A 58 9.12 3.88 -2.39
C SER A 58 8.35 4.88 -3.25
N PHE A 59 8.91 5.26 -4.40
CA PHE A 59 8.19 6.04 -5.42
C PHE A 59 7.64 5.19 -6.57
N ALA A 60 7.73 3.86 -6.46
CA ALA A 60 7.30 2.96 -7.54
C ALA A 60 5.82 3.10 -7.88
N LYS A 61 4.95 3.26 -6.87
CA LYS A 61 3.49 3.26 -7.04
C LYS A 61 2.97 4.68 -7.23
N ASN A 62 3.37 5.58 -6.33
CA ASN A 62 2.86 6.95 -6.31
C ASN A 62 3.38 7.84 -7.46
N PHE A 63 4.50 7.50 -8.08
CA PHE A 63 4.97 8.12 -9.32
C PHE A 63 4.82 7.22 -10.56
N GLY A 64 4.39 5.96 -10.39
CA GLY A 64 4.36 4.99 -11.49
C GLY A 64 5.75 4.57 -11.99
N LEU A 65 6.82 4.89 -11.25
CA LEU A 65 8.22 4.63 -11.63
C LEU A 65 8.68 3.24 -11.16
N TYR A 66 7.88 2.21 -11.44
CA TYR A 66 8.11 0.84 -10.95
C TYR A 66 9.51 0.33 -11.28
N ASN A 67 9.95 0.49 -12.53
CA ASN A 67 11.22 -0.04 -13.01
C ASN A 67 12.39 0.96 -12.94
N GLU A 68 12.15 2.21 -12.55
CA GLU A 68 13.23 3.18 -12.29
C GLU A 68 13.91 2.97 -10.93
N ARG A 69 13.32 2.09 -10.10
CA ARG A 69 13.87 1.63 -8.82
C ARG A 69 14.21 2.78 -7.87
N ILE A 70 13.33 3.77 -7.80
CA ILE A 70 13.53 4.97 -6.98
C ILE A 70 12.79 4.88 -5.63
N GLY A 71 13.52 5.23 -4.57
CA GLY A 71 13.07 5.28 -3.18
C GLY A 71 14.12 5.97 -2.33
N ASN A 72 13.89 6.05 -1.02
CA ASN A 72 14.88 6.51 -0.05
C ASN A 72 14.72 5.78 1.29
N LEU A 73 15.76 5.88 2.11
CA LEU A 73 15.72 5.54 3.52
C LEU A 73 15.82 6.84 4.31
N CYS A 74 14.76 7.21 5.02
CA CYS A 74 14.79 8.29 5.99
C CYS A 74 15.14 7.73 7.37
N VAL A 75 15.96 8.48 8.10
CA VAL A 75 16.41 8.14 9.44
C VAL A 75 16.06 9.28 10.37
N VAL A 76 15.33 8.97 11.43
CA VAL A 76 14.96 9.90 12.50
C VAL A 76 15.77 9.54 13.72
N VAL A 77 16.57 10.49 14.20
CA VAL A 77 17.40 10.37 15.40
C VAL A 77 17.12 11.53 16.33
N LYS A 78 17.27 11.31 17.63
CA LYS A 78 17.18 12.33 18.68
C LYS A 78 18.41 13.21 18.70
N ASP A 79 19.58 12.60 18.55
CA ASP A 79 20.87 13.28 18.55
C ASP A 79 21.42 13.40 17.11
N PRO A 80 21.43 14.61 16.52
CA PRO A 80 21.99 14.85 15.20
C PRO A 80 23.47 14.49 15.06
N ALA A 81 24.24 14.46 16.17
CA ALA A 81 25.65 14.10 16.14
C ALA A 81 25.90 12.64 15.71
N THR A 82 24.86 11.80 15.73
CA THR A 82 24.91 10.41 15.24
C THR A 82 24.86 10.30 13.70
N LEU A 83 24.31 11.31 13.02
CA LEU A 83 24.07 11.27 11.56
C LEU A 83 25.34 11.08 10.71
N PRO A 84 26.49 11.72 11.00
CA PRO A 84 27.72 11.50 10.25
C PRO A 84 28.17 10.03 10.30
N GLY A 85 28.14 9.40 11.49
CA GLY A 85 28.51 8.00 11.67
C GLY A 85 27.52 7.05 10.99
N PHE A 86 26.22 7.33 11.08
CA PHE A 86 25.21 6.57 10.34
C PHE A 86 25.46 6.65 8.83
N LYS A 87 25.66 7.85 8.30
CA LYS A 87 25.89 8.08 6.87
C LYS A 87 27.17 7.40 6.38
N SER A 88 28.25 7.39 7.17
CA SER A 88 29.49 6.72 6.78
C SER A 88 29.29 5.20 6.66
N GLN A 89 28.64 4.58 7.64
CA GLN A 89 28.39 3.13 7.62
C GLN A 89 27.42 2.74 6.50
N MET A 90 26.34 3.50 6.32
CA MET A 90 25.39 3.25 5.23
C MET A 90 26.04 3.40 3.85
N SER A 91 26.97 4.35 3.71
CA SER A 91 27.73 4.54 2.46
C SER A 91 28.62 3.34 2.13
N LEU A 92 29.20 2.67 3.14
CA LEU A 92 29.96 1.42 2.95
C LEU A 92 29.03 0.28 2.49
N VAL A 93 27.87 0.13 3.12
CA VAL A 93 26.85 -0.87 2.72
C VAL A 93 26.39 -0.64 1.29
N ILE A 94 26.05 0.60 0.93
CA ILE A 94 25.65 0.98 -0.43
C ILE A 94 26.77 0.66 -1.43
N ARG A 95 28.00 1.05 -1.10
CA ARG A 95 29.15 0.86 -1.98
C ARG A 95 29.41 -0.62 -2.27
N ALA A 96 29.31 -1.47 -1.26
CA ALA A 96 29.54 -2.91 -1.37
C ALA A 96 28.43 -3.62 -2.17
N ASN A 97 27.19 -3.13 -2.13
CA ASN A 97 26.08 -3.79 -2.81
C ASN A 97 25.87 -3.28 -4.26
N TRP A 98 25.82 -1.97 -4.47
CA TRP A 98 25.48 -1.40 -5.79
C TRP A 98 26.22 -0.11 -6.16
N SER A 99 27.28 0.26 -5.41
CA SER A 99 28.08 1.47 -5.62
C SER A 99 27.32 2.79 -5.41
N ASN A 100 26.37 3.13 -6.29
CA ASN A 100 25.55 4.34 -6.24
C ASN A 100 24.19 4.10 -6.91
N PRO A 101 23.12 4.79 -6.47
CA PRO A 101 21.76 4.55 -6.96
C PRO A 101 21.51 5.13 -8.36
N PRO A 102 20.50 4.64 -9.11
CA PRO A 102 20.15 5.16 -10.42
C PRO A 102 19.65 6.61 -10.36
N ALA A 103 20.16 7.47 -11.24
CA ALA A 103 19.89 8.91 -11.20
C ALA A 103 18.56 9.32 -11.86
N HIS A 104 18.05 8.54 -12.83
CA HIS A 104 16.93 8.97 -13.68
C HIS A 104 15.63 9.19 -12.87
N GLY A 105 15.16 8.16 -12.17
CA GLY A 105 13.98 8.27 -11.30
C GLY A 105 14.12 9.34 -10.22
N ALA A 106 15.33 9.49 -9.64
CA ALA A 106 15.60 10.53 -8.65
C ALA A 106 15.40 11.95 -9.21
N ARG A 107 15.87 12.20 -10.44
CA ARG A 107 15.70 13.50 -11.12
C ARG A 107 14.24 13.79 -11.46
N ILE A 108 13.47 12.78 -11.88
CA ILE A 108 12.02 12.94 -12.14
C ILE A 108 11.31 13.31 -10.85
N VAL A 109 11.48 12.52 -9.78
CA VAL A 109 10.84 12.76 -8.48
C VAL A 109 11.22 14.14 -7.96
N HIS A 110 12.53 14.48 -7.98
CA HIS A 110 12.99 15.80 -7.57
C HIS A 110 12.30 16.91 -8.38
N LYS A 111 12.31 16.83 -9.71
CA LYS A 111 11.75 17.87 -10.58
C LYS A 111 10.26 18.08 -10.32
N VAL A 112 9.49 17.00 -10.16
CA VAL A 112 8.05 17.08 -9.88
C VAL A 112 7.79 17.67 -8.51
N LEU A 113 8.48 17.19 -7.46
CA LEU A 113 8.22 17.63 -6.09
C LEU A 113 8.69 19.06 -5.80
N THR A 114 9.69 19.58 -6.52
CA THR A 114 10.22 20.94 -6.33
C THR A 114 9.68 21.97 -7.32
N THR A 115 8.92 21.56 -8.34
CA THR A 115 8.27 22.48 -9.28
C THR A 115 6.78 22.61 -8.91
N PRO A 116 6.30 23.77 -8.41
CA PRO A 116 4.93 23.91 -7.89
C PRO A 116 3.82 23.44 -8.83
N ALA A 117 3.93 23.78 -10.13
CA ALA A 117 2.97 23.36 -11.14
C ALA A 117 2.93 21.83 -11.33
N LEU A 118 4.11 21.18 -11.36
CA LEU A 118 4.19 19.72 -11.50
C LEU A 118 3.76 19.01 -10.21
N ARG A 119 4.08 19.58 -9.04
CA ARG A 119 3.62 19.06 -7.76
C ARG A 119 2.09 19.03 -7.69
N LYS A 120 1.44 20.12 -8.11
CA LYS A 120 -0.03 20.20 -8.18
C LYS A 120 -0.60 19.12 -9.11
N GLN A 121 -0.03 18.95 -10.30
CA GLN A 121 -0.45 17.90 -11.24
C GLN A 121 -0.28 16.49 -10.63
N TRP A 122 0.81 16.26 -9.91
CA TRP A 122 1.04 14.99 -9.23
C TRP A 122 0.02 14.74 -8.11
N ASP A 123 -0.27 15.74 -7.27
CA ASP A 123 -1.28 15.63 -6.21
C ASP A 123 -2.68 15.33 -6.81
N GLU A 124 -3.02 15.93 -7.95
CA GLU A 124 -4.26 15.63 -8.70
C GLU A 124 -4.27 14.20 -9.26
N ALA A 125 -3.16 13.73 -9.84
CA ALA A 125 -3.03 12.36 -10.34
C ALA A 125 -3.20 11.32 -9.21
N ILE A 126 -2.63 11.59 -8.03
CA ILE A 126 -2.81 10.75 -6.83
C ILE A 126 -4.30 10.64 -6.45
N LYS A 127 -5.02 11.76 -6.44
CA LYS A 127 -6.46 11.78 -6.15
C LYS A 127 -7.26 10.98 -7.18
N ILE A 128 -6.94 11.09 -8.46
CA ILE A 128 -7.60 10.32 -9.52
C ILE A 128 -7.37 8.82 -9.31
N MET A 129 -6.13 8.39 -9.10
CA MET A 129 -5.78 6.98 -8.93
C MET A 129 -6.44 6.35 -7.69
N SER A 130 -6.37 7.05 -6.54
CA SER A 130 -7.00 6.58 -5.30
C SER A 130 -8.53 6.55 -5.39
N SER A 131 -9.14 7.54 -6.04
CA SER A 131 -10.60 7.58 -6.24
C SER A 131 -11.09 6.43 -7.10
N ARG A 132 -10.37 6.12 -8.19
CA ARG A 132 -10.69 4.96 -9.06
C ARG A 132 -10.59 3.63 -8.31
N ILE A 133 -9.61 3.49 -7.41
CA ILE A 133 -9.50 2.30 -6.54
C ILE A 133 -10.72 2.19 -5.62
N LYS A 134 -11.11 3.28 -4.95
CA LYS A 134 -12.30 3.31 -4.08
C LYS A 134 -13.57 2.97 -4.85
N GLU A 135 -13.71 3.50 -6.07
CA GLU A 135 -14.83 3.19 -6.96
C GLU A 135 -14.90 1.70 -7.29
N MET A 136 -13.78 1.07 -7.65
CA MET A 136 -13.76 -0.37 -7.97
C MET A 136 -14.01 -1.26 -6.76
N ARG A 137 -13.59 -0.84 -5.55
CA ARG A 137 -13.95 -1.53 -4.30
C ARG A 137 -15.47 -1.50 -4.09
N ALA A 138 -16.08 -0.32 -4.20
CA ALA A 138 -17.52 -0.15 -4.04
C ALA A 138 -18.30 -0.92 -5.12
N ALA A 139 -17.85 -0.89 -6.37
CA ALA A 139 -18.47 -1.64 -7.46
C ALA A 139 -18.42 -3.15 -7.20
N LEU A 140 -17.26 -3.69 -6.80
CA LEU A 140 -17.12 -5.12 -6.52
C LEU A 140 -18.03 -5.56 -5.36
N GLN A 141 -18.02 -4.82 -4.25
CA GLN A 141 -18.91 -5.08 -3.11
C GLN A 141 -20.38 -5.04 -3.56
N SER A 142 -20.80 -3.99 -4.27
CA SER A 142 -22.18 -3.84 -4.72
C SER A 142 -22.65 -4.99 -5.61
N HIS A 143 -21.78 -5.49 -6.50
CA HIS A 143 -22.12 -6.64 -7.33
C HIS A 143 -22.25 -7.94 -6.52
N LEU A 144 -21.38 -8.18 -5.53
CA LEU A 144 -21.47 -9.36 -4.65
C LEU A 144 -22.74 -9.33 -3.79
N GLU A 145 -23.11 -8.15 -3.28
CA GLU A 145 -24.34 -7.95 -2.52
C GLU A 145 -25.59 -8.15 -3.39
N LYS A 146 -25.60 -7.64 -4.62
CA LYS A 146 -26.69 -7.87 -5.58
C LYS A 146 -26.85 -9.35 -5.96
N LEU A 147 -25.75 -10.10 -6.03
CA LEU A 147 -25.75 -11.55 -6.26
C LEU A 147 -26.10 -12.35 -4.99
N GLN A 148 -26.29 -11.67 -3.85
CA GLN A 148 -26.51 -12.30 -2.54
C GLN A 148 -25.44 -13.35 -2.22
N THR A 149 -24.19 -13.06 -2.60
CA THR A 149 -23.07 -13.99 -2.40
C THR A 149 -22.89 -14.29 -0.91
N PRO A 150 -22.83 -15.58 -0.50
CA PRO A 150 -22.74 -15.94 0.91
C PRO A 150 -21.59 -15.25 1.66
N GLY A 151 -21.84 -14.85 2.91
CA GLY A 151 -20.89 -14.13 3.76
C GLY A 151 -21.07 -12.61 3.71
N THR A 152 -20.13 -11.89 4.34
CA THR A 152 -20.10 -10.42 4.34
C THR A 152 -18.94 -9.91 3.50
N TRP A 153 -19.15 -8.85 2.73
CA TRP A 153 -18.16 -8.29 1.80
C TRP A 153 -17.73 -6.86 2.13
N ASN A 154 -18.13 -6.35 3.31
CA ASN A 154 -17.83 -5.01 3.79
C ASN A 154 -16.34 -4.72 3.92
N HIS A 155 -15.52 -5.76 4.14
CA HIS A 155 -14.07 -5.62 4.23
C HIS A 155 -13.44 -5.12 2.92
N ILE A 156 -14.09 -5.31 1.77
CA ILE A 156 -13.58 -4.82 0.48
C ILE A 156 -13.50 -3.30 0.47
N THR A 157 -14.48 -2.59 1.05
CA THR A 157 -14.51 -1.13 1.10
C THR A 157 -13.88 -0.57 2.38
N GLN A 158 -13.86 -1.32 3.47
CA GLN A 158 -13.13 -0.95 4.69
C GLN A 158 -11.60 -1.05 4.51
N GLN A 159 -11.11 -1.99 3.69
CA GLN A 159 -9.71 -2.07 3.32
C GLN A 159 -9.31 -0.93 2.38
N ILE A 160 -8.08 -0.46 2.52
CA ILE A 160 -7.52 0.66 1.75
C ILE A 160 -6.40 0.22 0.81
N GLY A 161 -6.00 1.12 -0.11
CA GLY A 161 -4.90 0.91 -1.02
C GLY A 161 -5.22 -0.06 -2.17
N MET A 162 -4.18 -0.58 -2.83
CA MET A 162 -4.29 -1.30 -4.10
C MET A 162 -4.77 -2.76 -3.97
N PHE A 163 -4.64 -3.36 -2.79
CA PHE A 163 -4.86 -4.80 -2.59
C PHE A 163 -6.02 -5.07 -1.65
N SER A 164 -6.73 -6.16 -1.91
CA SER A 164 -7.78 -6.63 -1.00
C SER A 164 -7.58 -8.11 -0.71
N TYR A 165 -7.70 -8.49 0.57
CA TYR A 165 -7.85 -9.89 0.95
C TYR A 165 -9.32 -10.24 0.85
N THR A 166 -9.67 -11.06 -0.13
CA THR A 166 -11.08 -11.42 -0.41
C THR A 166 -11.67 -12.34 0.65
N GLY A 167 -10.84 -13.18 1.28
CA GLY A 167 -11.27 -14.26 2.17
C GLY A 167 -11.51 -15.59 1.45
N LEU A 168 -11.26 -15.65 0.14
CA LEU A 168 -11.34 -16.90 -0.62
C LEU A 168 -10.25 -17.88 -0.18
N SER A 169 -10.63 -19.15 -0.04
CA SER A 169 -9.69 -20.24 0.20
C SER A 169 -8.87 -20.57 -1.06
N ALA A 170 -7.76 -21.29 -0.90
CA ALA A 170 -6.94 -21.71 -2.04
C ALA A 170 -7.73 -22.53 -3.08
N ASN A 171 -8.68 -23.36 -2.63
CA ASN A 171 -9.54 -24.14 -3.53
C ASN A 171 -10.52 -23.25 -4.31
N GLN A 172 -11.10 -22.26 -3.64
CA GLN A 172 -11.96 -21.27 -4.29
C GLN A 172 -11.17 -20.43 -5.30
N VAL A 173 -9.96 -20.01 -4.94
CA VAL A 173 -9.03 -19.32 -5.86
C VAL A 173 -8.74 -20.17 -7.09
N ASP A 174 -8.36 -21.44 -6.91
CA ASP A 174 -8.08 -22.35 -8.02
C ASP A 174 -9.30 -22.52 -8.95
N HIS A 175 -10.51 -22.56 -8.39
CA HIS A 175 -11.75 -22.60 -9.17
C HIS A 175 -11.99 -21.33 -9.97
N VAL A 176 -11.82 -20.15 -9.33
CA VAL A 176 -11.89 -18.83 -9.99
C VAL A 176 -10.91 -18.76 -11.16
N VAL A 177 -9.66 -19.20 -10.96
CA VAL A 177 -8.63 -19.22 -12.01
C VAL A 177 -8.98 -20.19 -13.13
N LYS A 178 -9.28 -21.45 -12.80
CA LYS A 178 -9.48 -22.52 -13.79
C LYS A 178 -10.73 -22.29 -14.64
N LYS A 179 -11.85 -21.95 -14.01
CA LYS A 179 -13.16 -21.80 -14.67
C LYS A 179 -13.36 -20.41 -15.28
N HIS A 180 -13.05 -19.35 -14.52
CA HIS A 180 -13.39 -17.97 -14.91
C HIS A 180 -12.23 -17.15 -15.46
N LYS A 181 -11.00 -17.71 -15.44
CA LYS A 181 -9.77 -17.06 -15.92
C LYS A 181 -9.48 -15.71 -15.24
N VAL A 182 -9.87 -15.60 -13.96
CA VAL A 182 -9.55 -14.46 -13.12
C VAL A 182 -8.36 -14.84 -12.24
N PHE A 183 -7.22 -14.17 -12.44
CA PHE A 183 -5.96 -14.51 -11.75
C PHE A 183 -5.77 -13.67 -10.49
N LEU A 184 -5.61 -14.36 -9.37
CA LEU A 184 -5.39 -13.80 -8.04
C LEU A 184 -4.40 -14.69 -7.28
N LEU A 185 -3.87 -14.19 -6.16
CA LEU A 185 -2.96 -15.00 -5.35
C LEU A 185 -3.71 -16.09 -4.60
N LYS A 186 -3.01 -17.21 -4.33
CA LYS A 186 -3.56 -18.37 -3.63
C LYS A 186 -4.07 -18.08 -2.22
N ASP A 187 -3.61 -17.00 -1.60
CA ASP A 187 -4.08 -16.50 -0.29
C ASP A 187 -5.35 -15.62 -0.41
N GLY A 188 -5.98 -15.59 -1.59
CA GLY A 188 -7.17 -14.79 -1.84
C GLY A 188 -6.90 -13.30 -2.02
N ARG A 189 -5.62 -12.87 -2.10
CA ARG A 189 -5.28 -11.46 -2.35
C ARG A 189 -5.50 -11.08 -3.80
N ILE A 190 -6.33 -10.06 -4.04
CA ILE A 190 -6.54 -9.44 -5.35
C ILE A 190 -5.85 -8.08 -5.45
N SER A 191 -5.47 -7.70 -6.67
CA SER A 191 -5.16 -6.31 -7.01
C SER A 191 -6.43 -5.63 -7.52
N VAL A 192 -6.96 -4.67 -6.76
CA VAL A 192 -8.11 -3.84 -7.16
C VAL A 192 -7.77 -2.99 -8.39
N CYS A 193 -6.48 -2.78 -8.67
CA CYS A 193 -6.02 -2.10 -9.87
C CYS A 193 -6.36 -2.84 -11.17
N GLY A 194 -6.56 -4.16 -11.13
CA GLY A 194 -7.01 -4.95 -12.30
C GLY A 194 -8.51 -4.84 -12.58
N LEU A 195 -9.30 -4.29 -11.66
CA LEU A 195 -10.74 -4.11 -11.83
C LEU A 195 -11.04 -2.85 -12.64
N THR A 196 -12.03 -2.96 -13.50
CA THR A 196 -12.57 -1.90 -14.34
C THR A 196 -14.09 -2.03 -14.38
N ARG A 197 -14.79 -0.95 -14.79
CA ARG A 197 -16.25 -1.00 -15.02
C ARG A 197 -16.67 -2.10 -16.01
N LYS A 198 -15.77 -2.54 -16.89
CA LYS A 198 -16.04 -3.57 -17.91
C LYS A 198 -15.92 -4.99 -17.36
N ASN A 199 -15.11 -5.24 -16.32
CA ASN A 199 -14.82 -6.59 -15.84
C ASN A 199 -15.26 -6.86 -14.39
N VAL A 200 -15.60 -5.82 -13.61
CA VAL A 200 -15.90 -5.98 -12.18
C VAL A 200 -17.09 -6.90 -11.93
N GLU A 201 -18.10 -6.86 -12.79
CA GLU A 201 -19.24 -7.77 -12.71
C GLU A 201 -18.85 -9.23 -13.01
N HIS A 202 -17.98 -9.47 -14.00
CA HIS A 202 -17.45 -10.80 -14.31
C HIS A 202 -16.68 -11.36 -13.10
N VAL A 203 -15.83 -10.53 -12.49
CA VAL A 203 -15.08 -10.93 -11.29
C VAL A 203 -16.03 -11.23 -10.13
N ALA A 204 -17.06 -10.42 -9.90
CA ALA A 204 -18.05 -10.69 -8.85
C ALA A 204 -18.78 -12.02 -9.07
N LYS A 205 -19.21 -12.31 -10.31
CA LYS A 205 -19.84 -13.60 -10.66
C LYS A 205 -18.90 -14.78 -10.47
N ALA A 206 -17.61 -14.61 -10.79
CA ALA A 206 -16.60 -15.66 -10.57
C ALA A 206 -16.41 -15.97 -9.08
N ILE A 207 -16.38 -14.93 -8.24
CA ILE A 207 -16.29 -15.06 -6.78
C ILE A 207 -17.55 -15.74 -6.23
N ASP A 208 -18.74 -15.31 -6.66
CA ASP A 208 -20.02 -15.90 -6.23
C ASP A 208 -20.09 -17.40 -6.55
N ASP A 209 -19.77 -17.77 -7.79
CA ASP A 209 -19.75 -19.17 -8.23
C ASP A 209 -18.75 -20.01 -7.43
N ALA A 210 -17.59 -19.47 -7.09
CA ALA A 210 -16.61 -20.19 -6.27
C ALA A 210 -17.10 -20.39 -4.83
N VAL A 211 -17.67 -19.35 -4.22
CA VAL A 211 -18.17 -19.40 -2.84
C VAL A 211 -19.32 -20.39 -2.68
N ARG A 212 -20.20 -20.49 -3.68
CA ARG A 212 -21.36 -21.40 -3.64
C ARG A 212 -21.01 -22.85 -3.94
N ASN A 213 -20.05 -23.08 -4.84
CA ASN A 213 -19.79 -24.41 -5.38
C ASN A 213 -18.52 -25.07 -4.84
N VAL A 214 -17.67 -24.33 -4.12
CA VAL A 214 -16.42 -24.84 -3.58
C VAL A 214 -16.38 -24.61 -2.07
N PRO A 215 -16.30 -25.67 -1.25
CA PRO A 215 -16.18 -25.55 0.20
C PRO A 215 -15.00 -24.68 0.58
N SER A 216 -15.19 -23.79 1.57
CA SER A 216 -14.11 -22.93 2.05
C SER A 216 -12.99 -23.74 2.71
N ASN A 217 -13.30 -24.87 3.36
CA ASN A 217 -12.38 -25.70 4.15
C ASN A 217 -11.41 -24.85 5.02
N LEU A 218 -11.92 -23.72 5.54
CA LEU A 218 -11.26 -22.93 6.57
C LEU A 218 -11.53 -23.55 7.94
#